data_AF-A0A387BK81-F1
#
_entry.id   AF-A0A387BK81-F1
#
_cell.length_a   1.000
_cell.length_b   1.000
_cell.length_c   1.000
_cell.angle_alpha   90.00
_cell.angle_beta   90.00
_cell.angle_gamma   90.00
#
_symmetry.space_group_name_H-M   'P 1'
#
loop_
_entity.id
_entity.type
_entity.pdbx_description
1 polymer ?
#
loop_
_entity_poly.entity_id
_entity_poly.type
_entity_poly.pdbx_seq_one_letter_code
_entity_poly.pdbx_strand_id
1 'polypeptide(L)'
;MEFASYLAGERWSDHPACTDPVLAALARAVNDLVSDTRRQELLTDVPRVIGLTPDAAGTLRVAASAAASALPVSSMHRQHALAVGLRAALGALDEWGEDAAGLRARADAAFAAAPGAVEWLARHSEFNTSIPAGRQERAGLEIVRVAACGIAEACVWDADDRLIAMLRTAIDEIEYARPVQVQGRIPVQEASREASVTA
;
A
#
# COMPACT_ATOMS: atom_id res chain seq x y z
N MET A 1 -11.07 -7.15 -2.88
CA MET A 1 -10.56 -6.50 -4.12
C MET A 1 -11.46 -6.71 -5.33
N GLU A 2 -12.40 -7.64 -5.25
CA GLU A 2 -13.33 -8.04 -6.29
C GLU A 2 -14.22 -6.89 -6.76
N PHE A 3 -14.69 -6.04 -5.84
CA PHE A 3 -15.42 -4.82 -6.19
C PHE A 3 -14.61 -3.87 -7.08
N ALA A 4 -13.30 -3.72 -6.81
CA ALA A 4 -12.43 -2.90 -7.66
C ALA A 4 -12.31 -3.52 -9.06
N SER A 5 -12.10 -4.85 -9.16
CA SER A 5 -12.03 -5.57 -10.43
C SER A 5 -13.32 -5.38 -11.26
N TYR A 6 -14.47 -5.47 -10.61
CA TYR A 6 -15.78 -5.32 -11.25
C TYR A 6 -15.99 -3.90 -11.78
N LEU A 7 -15.69 -2.89 -10.96
CA LEU A 7 -15.82 -1.48 -11.36
C LEU A 7 -14.82 -1.06 -12.44
N ALA A 8 -13.64 -1.70 -12.49
CA ALA A 8 -12.66 -1.52 -13.55
C ALA A 8 -13.02 -2.23 -14.87
N GLY A 9 -14.12 -3.01 -14.91
CA GLY A 9 -14.53 -3.79 -16.08
C GLY A 9 -13.69 -5.06 -16.30
N GLU A 10 -12.93 -5.48 -15.29
CA GLU A 10 -12.16 -6.73 -15.32
C GLU A 10 -13.03 -7.94 -14.94
N ARG A 11 -12.47 -9.14 -15.09
CA ARG A 11 -13.08 -10.35 -14.54
C ARG A 11 -13.08 -10.25 -13.01
N TRP A 12 -14.20 -10.63 -12.38
CA TRP A 12 -14.31 -10.75 -10.92
C TRP A 12 -13.15 -11.55 -10.34
N SER A 13 -12.28 -10.87 -9.59
CA SER A 13 -11.02 -11.41 -9.07
C SER A 13 -10.60 -10.65 -7.81
N ASP A 14 -10.02 -11.36 -6.85
CA ASP A 14 -9.35 -10.76 -5.69
C ASP A 14 -7.90 -10.32 -5.98
N HIS A 15 -7.41 -10.61 -7.20
CA HIS A 15 -6.13 -10.19 -7.76
C HIS A 15 -6.37 -9.43 -9.08
N PRO A 16 -6.94 -8.20 -9.04
CA PRO A 16 -7.18 -7.40 -10.24
C PRO A 16 -5.87 -6.90 -10.87
N ALA A 17 -5.87 -6.69 -12.18
CA ALA A 17 -4.75 -6.05 -12.89
C ALA A 17 -4.79 -4.52 -12.76
N CYS A 18 -5.96 -3.94 -12.44
CA CYS A 18 -6.15 -2.50 -12.29
C CYS A 18 -5.49 -1.91 -11.04
N THR A 19 -4.93 -2.72 -10.15
CA THR A 19 -4.34 -2.30 -8.88
C THR A 19 -3.01 -3.00 -8.67
N ASP A 20 -2.03 -2.31 -8.09
CA ASP A 20 -0.75 -2.84 -7.66
C ASP A 20 -0.96 -4.07 -6.75
N PRO A 21 -0.28 -5.20 -6.99
CA PRO A 21 -0.49 -6.43 -6.22
C PRO A 21 -0.21 -6.28 -4.72
N VAL A 22 0.74 -5.43 -4.33
CA VAL A 22 1.08 -5.18 -2.91
C VAL A 22 0.03 -4.29 -2.26
N LEU A 23 -0.46 -3.27 -2.96
CA LEU A 23 -1.61 -2.48 -2.49
C LEU A 23 -2.88 -3.33 -2.38
N ALA A 24 -3.15 -4.19 -3.36
CA ALA A 24 -4.26 -5.13 -3.34
C ALA A 24 -4.15 -6.13 -2.18
N ALA A 25 -2.95 -6.61 -1.87
CA ALA A 25 -2.69 -7.46 -0.71
C ALA A 25 -2.91 -6.72 0.62
N LEU A 26 -2.43 -5.47 0.73
CA LEU A 26 -2.67 -4.63 1.90
C LEU A 26 -4.17 -4.36 2.10
N ALA A 27 -4.90 -4.01 1.04
CA ALA A 27 -6.33 -3.76 1.10
C ALA A 27 -7.12 -5.00 1.54
N ARG A 28 -6.75 -6.19 1.07
CA ARG A 28 -7.33 -7.46 1.55
C ARG A 28 -7.02 -7.70 3.01
N ALA A 29 -5.76 -7.57 3.41
CA ALA A 29 -5.36 -7.77 4.80
C ALA A 29 -6.09 -6.81 5.76
N VAL A 30 -6.19 -5.53 5.39
CA VAL A 30 -6.94 -4.54 6.16
C VAL A 30 -8.43 -4.88 6.20
N ASN A 31 -9.04 -5.20 5.07
CA ASN A 31 -10.42 -5.68 5.04
C ASN A 31 -10.60 -6.84 6.02
N ASP A 32 -9.77 -7.87 5.95
CA ASP A 32 -9.95 -9.08 6.75
C ASP A 32 -9.74 -8.86 8.25
N LEU A 33 -8.95 -7.85 8.63
CA LEU A 33 -8.56 -7.59 10.02
C LEU A 33 -9.37 -6.49 10.72
N VAL A 34 -10.01 -5.57 9.98
CA VAL A 34 -10.88 -4.57 10.60
C VAL A 34 -12.18 -5.20 11.10
N SER A 35 -12.76 -4.63 12.16
CA SER A 35 -14.07 -5.08 12.65
C SER A 35 -15.18 -4.91 11.61
N ASP A 36 -16.20 -5.76 11.69
CA ASP A 36 -17.34 -5.72 10.77
C ASP A 36 -18.08 -4.39 10.76
N THR A 37 -18.12 -3.70 11.91
CA THR A 37 -18.73 -2.37 12.04
C THR A 37 -17.99 -1.31 11.23
N ARG A 38 -16.66 -1.41 11.13
CA ARG A 38 -15.80 -0.43 10.45
C ARG A 38 -15.55 -0.78 8.98
N ARG A 39 -15.73 -2.06 8.60
CA ARG A 39 -15.48 -2.58 7.23
C ARG A 39 -16.18 -1.78 6.12
N GLN A 40 -17.37 -1.23 6.38
CA GLN A 40 -18.11 -0.43 5.41
C GLN A 40 -17.37 0.86 5.00
N GLU A 41 -16.51 1.40 5.86
CA GLU A 41 -15.72 2.59 5.55
C GLU A 41 -14.74 2.37 4.41
N LEU A 42 -14.31 1.13 4.19
CA LEU A 42 -13.38 0.78 3.11
C LEU A 42 -14.03 0.91 1.72
N LEU A 43 -15.36 0.91 1.63
CA LEU A 43 -16.07 1.06 0.35
C LEU A 43 -15.77 2.40 -0.33
N THR A 44 -15.50 3.46 0.44
CA THR A 44 -15.14 4.78 -0.13
C THR A 44 -13.76 4.77 -0.77
N ASP A 45 -12.91 3.84 -0.40
CA ASP A 45 -11.54 3.71 -0.91
C ASP A 45 -11.46 2.82 -2.17
N VAL A 46 -12.52 2.07 -2.49
CA VAL A 46 -12.57 1.17 -3.67
C VAL A 46 -12.30 1.92 -4.99
N PRO A 47 -12.91 3.09 -5.29
CA PRO A 47 -12.61 3.79 -6.53
C PRO A 47 -11.16 4.32 -6.59
N ARG A 48 -10.56 4.60 -5.43
CA ARG A 48 -9.21 5.19 -5.35
C ARG A 48 -8.13 4.20 -5.77
N VAL A 49 -8.32 2.92 -5.50
CA VAL A 49 -7.34 1.88 -5.85
C VAL A 49 -7.39 1.47 -7.34
N ILE A 50 -8.41 1.91 -8.07
CA ILE A 50 -8.57 1.58 -9.48
C ILE A 50 -7.60 2.41 -10.32
N GLY A 51 -6.91 1.71 -11.21
CA GLY A 51 -5.95 2.30 -12.10
C GLY A 51 -4.59 2.52 -11.46
N LEU A 52 -4.38 2.28 -10.15
CA LEU A 52 -3.08 2.34 -9.47
C LEU A 52 -2.23 1.10 -9.78
N THR A 53 -1.83 0.96 -11.04
CA THR A 53 -1.13 -0.21 -11.59
C THR A 53 0.30 -0.37 -11.06
N PRO A 54 0.84 -1.60 -11.08
CA PRO A 54 2.15 -1.90 -10.51
C PRO A 54 3.32 -1.22 -11.23
N ASP A 55 4.19 -0.61 -10.42
CA ASP A 55 5.58 -0.32 -10.76
C ASP A 55 6.47 -0.56 -9.52
N ALA A 56 7.77 -0.76 -9.74
CA ALA A 56 8.68 -1.16 -8.67
C ALA A 56 8.77 -0.10 -7.55
N ALA A 57 8.74 1.18 -7.91
CA ALA A 57 8.80 2.30 -6.96
C ALA A 57 7.52 2.42 -6.14
N GLY A 58 6.35 2.42 -6.77
CA GLY A 58 5.04 2.46 -6.11
C GLY A 58 4.83 1.26 -5.20
N THR A 59 5.16 0.05 -5.66
CA THR A 59 5.15 -1.17 -4.83
C THR A 59 5.95 -0.98 -3.52
N LEU A 60 7.18 -0.44 -3.60
CA LEU A 60 8.02 -0.23 -2.42
C LEU A 60 7.54 0.94 -1.56
N ARG A 61 6.97 2.00 -2.13
CA ARG A 61 6.34 3.09 -1.38
C ARG A 61 5.17 2.61 -0.55
N VAL A 62 4.30 1.77 -1.12
CA VAL A 62 3.18 1.11 -0.38
C VAL A 62 3.74 0.29 0.78
N ALA A 63 4.72 -0.57 0.53
CA ALA A 63 5.32 -1.42 1.55
C ALA A 63 5.99 -0.61 2.68
N ALA A 64 6.80 0.39 2.33
CA ALA A 64 7.48 1.26 3.30
C ALA A 64 6.47 2.09 4.11
N SER A 65 5.42 2.62 3.48
CA SER A 65 4.38 3.38 4.17
C SER A 65 3.62 2.52 5.18
N ALA A 66 3.28 1.28 4.81
CA ALA A 66 2.66 0.31 5.71
C ALA A 66 3.59 -0.05 6.87
N ALA A 67 4.87 -0.34 6.60
CA ALA A 67 5.84 -0.66 7.63
C ALA A 67 6.05 0.49 8.62
N ALA A 68 6.17 1.72 8.14
CA ALA A 68 6.30 2.90 8.99
C ALA A 68 5.07 3.10 9.89
N SER A 69 3.87 2.82 9.38
CA SER A 69 2.62 2.93 10.15
C SER A 69 2.53 1.90 11.28
N ALA A 70 2.97 0.66 11.02
CA ALA A 70 2.86 -0.45 11.96
C ALA A 70 4.02 -0.53 12.96
N LEU A 71 5.21 -0.06 12.60
CA LEU A 71 6.43 -0.20 13.40
C LEU A 71 6.27 0.26 14.86
N PRO A 72 5.68 1.44 15.17
CA PRO A 72 5.64 1.94 16.55
C PRO A 72 4.78 1.11 17.51
N VAL A 73 3.76 0.41 17.00
CA VAL A 73 2.75 -0.28 17.82
C VAL A 73 2.88 -1.80 17.81
N SER A 74 3.66 -2.33 16.87
CA SER A 74 3.86 -3.77 16.71
C SER A 74 4.64 -4.37 17.89
N SER A 75 4.47 -5.69 18.11
CA SER A 75 5.31 -6.43 19.07
C SER A 75 6.78 -6.40 18.68
N MET A 76 7.69 -6.51 19.65
CA MET A 76 9.14 -6.42 19.43
C MET A 76 9.64 -7.31 18.27
N HIS A 77 9.17 -8.55 18.18
CA HIS A 77 9.55 -9.45 17.11
C HIS A 77 9.12 -8.94 15.73
N ARG A 78 7.90 -8.42 15.60
CA ARG A 78 7.38 -7.81 14.37
C ARG A 78 8.09 -6.49 14.07
N GLN A 79 8.43 -5.69 15.09
CA GLN A 79 9.21 -4.47 14.92
C GLN A 79 10.55 -4.73 14.23
N HIS A 80 11.25 -5.80 14.58
CA HIS A 80 12.51 -6.16 13.91
C HIS A 80 12.31 -6.45 12.42
N ALA A 81 11.31 -7.26 12.07
CA ALA A 81 11.00 -7.59 10.68
C ALA A 81 10.58 -6.35 9.88
N LEU A 82 9.71 -5.51 10.46
CA LEU A 82 9.27 -4.25 9.85
C LEU A 82 10.42 -3.26 9.67
N ALA A 83 11.32 -3.17 10.66
CA ALA A 83 12.47 -2.29 10.62
C ALA A 83 13.46 -2.69 9.51
N VAL A 84 13.71 -3.99 9.31
CA VAL A 84 14.50 -4.49 8.17
C VAL A 84 13.82 -4.16 6.85
N GLY A 85 12.53 -4.49 6.72
CA GLY A 85 11.75 -4.27 5.50
C GLY A 85 11.66 -2.79 5.12
N LEU A 86 11.38 -1.91 6.09
CA LEU A 86 11.32 -0.47 5.91
C LEU A 86 12.67 0.10 5.45
N ARG A 87 13.77 -0.28 6.12
CA ARG A 87 15.11 0.16 5.72
C ARG A 87 15.47 -0.31 4.31
N ALA A 88 15.09 -1.53 3.95
CA ALA A 88 15.39 -2.10 2.64
C ALA A 88 14.57 -1.46 1.51
N ALA A 89 13.29 -1.17 1.76
CA ALA A 89 12.45 -0.46 0.82
C ALA A 89 12.93 0.98 0.58
N LEU A 90 13.27 1.71 1.65
CA LEU A 90 13.81 3.06 1.54
C LEU A 90 15.16 3.09 0.83
N GLY A 91 16.08 2.17 1.16
CA GLY A 91 17.37 2.08 0.48
C GLY A 91 17.24 1.84 -1.02
N ALA A 92 16.32 0.98 -1.45
CA ALA A 92 16.06 0.75 -2.87
C ALA A 92 15.46 2.00 -3.57
N LEU A 93 14.56 2.73 -2.90
CA LEU A 93 14.03 3.99 -3.44
C LEU A 93 15.12 5.07 -3.56
N ASP A 94 15.99 5.18 -2.55
CA ASP A 94 17.15 6.09 -2.55
C ASP A 94 18.11 5.75 -3.70
N GLU A 95 18.39 4.45 -3.92
CA GLU A 95 19.23 3.97 -5.03
C GLU A 95 18.66 4.30 -6.42
N TRP A 96 17.33 4.35 -6.55
CA TRP A 96 16.65 4.72 -7.81
C TRP A 96 16.49 6.24 -7.99
N GLY A 97 16.84 7.03 -6.97
CA GLY A 97 16.68 8.49 -7.01
C GLY A 97 15.22 8.96 -6.92
N GLU A 98 14.36 8.14 -6.31
CA GLU A 98 12.94 8.43 -6.12
C GLU A 98 12.74 9.52 -5.05
N ASP A 99 12.00 10.59 -5.35
CA ASP A 99 11.65 11.59 -4.33
C ASP A 99 10.62 11.01 -3.35
N ALA A 100 11.09 10.68 -2.16
CA ALA A 100 10.30 10.11 -1.08
C ALA A 100 10.41 10.92 0.21
N ALA A 101 10.64 12.24 0.13
CA ALA A 101 10.90 13.07 1.32
C ALA A 101 9.81 12.96 2.41
N GLY A 102 8.52 12.98 2.02
CA GLY A 102 7.40 12.81 2.95
C GLY A 102 7.37 11.43 3.61
N LEU A 103 7.57 10.36 2.82
CA LEU A 103 7.69 8.99 3.31
C LEU A 103 8.91 8.83 4.24
N ARG A 104 10.04 9.46 3.91
CA ARG A 104 11.26 9.42 4.73
C ARG A 104 11.04 10.06 6.09
N ALA A 105 10.40 11.22 6.15
CA ALA A 105 10.07 11.89 7.40
C ALA A 105 9.14 11.02 8.28
N ARG A 106 8.16 10.33 7.69
CA ARG A 106 7.29 9.38 8.41
C ARG A 106 8.06 8.15 8.91
N ALA A 107 8.96 7.61 8.09
CA ALA A 107 9.81 6.50 8.49
C ALA A 107 10.75 6.87 9.65
N ASP A 108 11.36 8.06 9.61
CA ASP A 108 12.24 8.55 10.66
C ASP A 108 11.47 8.73 11.98
N ALA A 109 10.25 9.27 11.92
CA ALA A 109 9.36 9.35 13.08
C ALA A 109 8.99 7.96 13.63
N ALA A 110 8.73 6.98 12.75
CA ALA A 110 8.43 5.61 13.16
C ALA A 110 9.63 4.93 13.84
N PHE A 111 10.84 5.11 13.31
CA PHE A 111 12.07 4.62 13.94
C PHE A 111 12.34 5.30 15.28
N ALA A 112 12.10 6.61 15.39
CA ALA A 112 12.24 7.35 16.64
C ALA A 112 11.27 6.86 17.72
N ALA A 113 10.06 6.44 17.33
CA ALA A 113 9.08 5.85 18.23
C ALA A 113 9.36 4.38 18.61
N ALA A 114 10.29 3.71 17.92
CA ALA A 114 10.69 2.32 18.17
C ALA A 114 12.22 2.19 18.37
N PRO A 115 12.81 2.83 19.39
CA PRO A 115 14.27 2.88 19.57
C PRO A 115 14.88 1.49 19.77
N GLY A 116 14.15 0.54 20.37
CA GLY A 116 14.60 -0.85 20.50
C GLY A 116 14.81 -1.54 19.15
N ALA A 117 13.97 -1.24 18.15
CA ALA A 117 14.13 -1.76 16.80
C ALA A 117 15.35 -1.17 16.10
N VAL A 118 15.62 0.13 16.30
CA VAL A 118 16.82 0.81 15.79
C VAL A 118 18.09 0.20 16.39
N GLU A 119 18.09 0.02 17.70
CA GLU A 119 19.22 -0.58 18.42
C GLU A 119 19.42 -2.05 18.01
N TRP A 120 18.35 -2.80 17.81
CA TRP A 120 18.42 -4.17 17.31
C TRP A 120 19.02 -4.20 15.90
N LEU A 121 18.56 -3.34 14.98
CA LEU A 121 19.09 -3.23 13.62
C LEU A 121 20.58 -2.86 13.58
N ALA A 122 21.05 -2.03 14.52
CA ALA A 122 22.45 -1.64 14.61
C ALA A 122 23.35 -2.80 15.05
N ARG A 123 22.85 -3.67 15.93
CA ARG A 123 23.56 -4.88 16.40
C ARG A 123 23.56 -6.01 15.39
N HIS A 124 22.57 -6.04 14.50
CA HIS A 124 22.41 -7.12 13.51
C HIS A 124 22.58 -6.59 12.08
N SER A 125 23.78 -6.07 11.79
CA SER A 125 24.14 -5.53 10.48
C SER A 125 24.27 -6.60 9.39
N GLU A 126 24.32 -7.88 9.78
CA GLU A 126 24.35 -9.04 8.88
C GLU A 126 23.01 -9.27 8.14
N PHE A 127 21.89 -8.73 8.64
CA PHE A 127 20.63 -8.86 7.91
C PHE A 127 20.67 -8.03 6.64
N ASN A 128 20.44 -8.70 5.51
CA ASN A 128 20.37 -8.04 4.22
C ASN A 128 19.23 -7.02 4.17
N THR A 129 19.58 -5.75 4.03
CA THR A 129 18.62 -4.64 3.85
C THR A 129 18.64 -4.10 2.43
N SER A 130 18.94 -4.96 1.46
CA SER A 130 18.74 -4.68 0.03
C SER A 130 17.58 -5.53 -0.50
N ILE A 131 16.81 -4.96 -1.41
CA ILE A 131 15.78 -5.68 -2.16
C ILE A 131 16.31 -5.87 -3.59
N PRO A 132 16.66 -7.09 -4.00
CA PRO A 132 17.15 -7.33 -5.36
C PRO A 132 16.11 -6.95 -6.42
N ALA A 133 16.60 -6.55 -7.60
CA ALA A 133 15.74 -6.32 -8.75
C ALA A 133 14.87 -7.55 -9.07
N GLY A 134 13.58 -7.33 -9.31
CA GLY A 134 12.60 -8.38 -9.55
C GLY A 134 12.05 -9.05 -8.28
N ARG A 135 12.45 -8.61 -7.07
CA ARG A 135 11.95 -9.13 -5.79
C ARG A 135 11.05 -8.16 -5.03
N GLN A 136 10.79 -6.98 -5.57
CA GLN A 136 10.03 -5.90 -4.96
C GLN A 136 8.63 -6.34 -4.55
N GLU A 137 7.88 -6.97 -5.46
CA GLU A 137 6.53 -7.45 -5.18
C GLU A 137 6.53 -8.44 -4.03
N ARG A 138 7.37 -9.49 -4.11
CA ARG A 138 7.47 -10.49 -3.04
C ARG A 138 7.86 -9.87 -1.69
N ALA A 139 8.83 -8.96 -1.68
CA ALA A 139 9.23 -8.28 -0.46
C ALA A 139 8.09 -7.42 0.09
N GLY A 140 7.42 -6.65 -0.77
CA GLY A 140 6.30 -5.81 -0.42
C GLY A 140 5.13 -6.61 0.16
N LEU A 141 4.77 -7.74 -0.45
CA LEU A 141 3.72 -8.65 0.03
C LEU A 141 3.97 -9.11 1.47
N GLU A 142 5.21 -9.52 1.80
CA GLU A 142 5.56 -9.93 3.16
C GLU A 142 5.53 -8.75 4.13
N ILE A 143 6.05 -7.59 3.73
CA ILE A 143 6.08 -6.38 4.56
C ILE A 143 4.66 -5.94 4.94
N VAL A 144 3.75 -5.82 3.95
CA VAL A 144 2.38 -5.35 4.21
C VAL A 144 1.60 -6.33 5.06
N ARG A 145 1.83 -7.65 4.90
CA ARG A 145 1.23 -8.68 5.74
C ARG A 145 1.70 -8.57 7.19
N VAL A 146 3.01 -8.44 7.41
CA VAL A 146 3.56 -8.27 8.77
C VAL A 146 3.04 -6.98 9.40
N ALA A 147 2.93 -5.90 8.62
CA ALA A 147 2.44 -4.60 9.08
C ALA A 147 0.96 -4.67 9.52
N ALA A 148 0.10 -5.24 8.69
CA ALA A 148 -1.33 -5.37 8.99
C ALA A 148 -1.57 -6.24 10.23
N CYS A 149 -0.94 -7.42 10.32
CA CYS A 149 -1.02 -8.24 11.53
C CYS A 149 -0.40 -7.54 12.75
N GLY A 150 0.67 -6.75 12.54
CA GLY A 150 1.33 -5.99 13.61
C GLY A 150 0.43 -4.96 14.27
N ILE A 151 -0.39 -4.25 13.50
CA ILE A 151 -1.40 -3.33 14.03
C ILE A 151 -2.58 -4.10 14.62
N ALA A 152 -3.09 -5.11 13.93
CA ALA A 152 -4.29 -5.83 14.36
C ALA A 152 -4.11 -6.57 15.70
N GLU A 153 -2.89 -7.06 15.97
CA GLU A 153 -2.55 -7.76 17.21
C GLU A 153 -1.91 -6.84 18.27
N ALA A 154 -1.78 -5.54 17.99
CA ALA A 154 -1.20 -4.60 18.93
C ALA A 154 -2.12 -4.42 20.15
N CYS A 155 -1.52 -4.22 21.33
CA CYS A 155 -2.25 -3.88 22.55
C CYS A 155 -2.68 -2.40 22.56
N VAL A 156 -3.43 -1.98 21.55
CA VAL A 156 -3.93 -0.62 21.37
C VAL A 156 -5.45 -0.62 21.22
N TRP A 157 -6.10 0.46 21.64
CA TRP A 157 -7.57 0.56 21.61
C TRP A 157 -8.11 1.01 20.24
N ASP A 158 -7.25 1.56 19.39
CA ASP A 158 -7.55 2.20 18.11
C ASP A 158 -7.03 1.38 16.90
N ALA A 159 -6.99 0.04 17.01
CA ALA A 159 -6.41 -0.83 15.98
C ALA A 159 -7.10 -0.67 14.61
N ASP A 160 -8.44 -0.62 14.59
CA ASP A 160 -9.22 -0.42 13.35
C ASP A 160 -8.87 0.92 12.69
N ASP A 161 -8.79 2.00 13.47
CA ASP A 161 -8.45 3.34 12.97
C ASP A 161 -7.05 3.35 12.36
N ARG A 162 -6.09 2.67 13.00
CA ARG A 162 -4.73 2.52 12.50
C ARG A 162 -4.66 1.69 11.22
N LEU A 163 -5.42 0.60 11.11
CA LEU A 163 -5.49 -0.23 9.90
C LEU A 163 -6.04 0.56 8.71
N ILE A 164 -7.15 1.28 8.92
CA ILE A 164 -7.78 2.11 7.89
C ILE A 164 -6.84 3.27 7.49
N ALA A 165 -6.23 3.95 8.47
CA ALA A 165 -5.28 5.02 8.21
C ALA A 165 -4.04 4.52 7.47
N MET A 166 -3.53 3.32 7.79
CA MET A 166 -2.41 2.70 7.09
C MET A 166 -2.74 2.45 5.62
N LEU A 167 -3.92 1.88 5.31
CA LEU A 167 -4.36 1.67 3.93
C LEU A 167 -4.46 3.01 3.18
N ARG A 168 -5.13 4.00 3.77
CA ARG A 168 -5.30 5.31 3.14
C ARG A 168 -3.97 6.02 2.89
N THR A 169 -3.05 5.97 3.86
CA THR A 169 -1.70 6.53 3.71
C THR A 169 -0.93 5.80 2.60
N ALA A 170 -1.10 4.49 2.42
CA ALA A 170 -0.48 3.76 1.32
C ALA A 170 -1.08 4.12 -0.05
N ILE A 171 -2.40 4.35 -0.12
CA ILE A 171 -3.08 4.87 -1.31
C ILE A 171 -2.55 6.27 -1.65
N ASP A 172 -2.48 7.17 -0.66
CA ASP A 172 -1.98 8.54 -0.84
C ASP A 172 -0.54 8.55 -1.39
N GLU A 173 0.31 7.63 -0.92
CA GLU A 173 1.71 7.54 -1.36
C GLU A 173 1.87 7.14 -2.82
N ILE A 174 1.11 6.14 -3.27
CA ILE A 174 1.19 5.70 -4.67
C ILE A 174 0.45 6.70 -5.60
N GLU A 175 -0.60 7.37 -5.12
CA GLU A 175 -1.26 8.46 -5.83
C GLU A 175 -0.31 9.65 -6.03
N TYR A 176 0.43 10.04 -4.99
CA TYR A 176 1.40 11.14 -5.04
C TYR A 176 2.58 10.83 -5.96
N ALA A 177 3.06 9.59 -5.96
CA ALA A 177 4.20 9.17 -6.79
C ALA A 177 3.85 9.07 -8.28
N ARG A 178 2.56 9.07 -8.64
CA ARG A 178 2.17 9.00 -10.05
C ARG A 178 2.53 10.28 -10.80
N PRO A 179 3.20 10.18 -11.96
CA PRO A 179 3.25 11.30 -12.87
C PRO A 179 1.82 11.68 -13.25
N VAL A 180 1.48 12.98 -13.19
CA VAL A 180 0.18 13.50 -13.61
C VAL A 180 -0.06 13.05 -15.05
N GLN A 181 -0.84 12.00 -15.23
CA GLN A 181 -1.35 11.66 -16.55
C GLN A 181 -2.49 12.61 -16.83
N VAL A 182 -2.27 13.54 -17.76
CA VAL A 182 -3.35 14.36 -18.35
C VAL A 182 -4.34 13.37 -18.96
N GLN A 183 -5.42 13.09 -18.24
CA GLN A 183 -6.39 12.08 -18.63
C GLN A 183 -7.01 12.49 -19.96
N GLY A 184 -6.73 11.69 -21.00
CA GLY A 184 -7.36 11.80 -22.30
C GLY A 184 -8.87 11.73 -22.13
N ARG A 185 -9.55 12.72 -22.70
CA ARG A 185 -11.00 12.86 -22.80
C ARG A 185 -11.67 11.49 -22.96
N ILE A 186 -12.55 11.11 -22.03
CA ILE A 186 -13.43 9.95 -22.20
C ILE A 186 -14.19 10.17 -23.51
N PRO A 187 -14.07 9.29 -24.53
CA PRO A 187 -14.88 9.40 -25.72
C PRO A 187 -16.31 9.10 -25.30
N VAL A 188 -17.15 10.13 -25.27
CA VAL A 188 -18.59 9.96 -25.20
C VAL A 188 -18.97 9.24 -26.49
N GLN A 189 -19.42 7.99 -26.37
CA GLN A 189 -20.05 7.30 -27.50
C GLN A 189 -21.31 8.10 -27.87
N GLU A 190 -21.23 8.86 -28.95
CA GLU A 190 -22.40 9.45 -29.58
C GLU A 190 -23.30 8.31 -30.05
N ALA A 191 -24.43 8.13 -29.36
CA ALA A 191 -25.47 7.22 -29.77
C ALA A 191 -26.04 7.71 -31.11
N SER A 192 -25.70 7.01 -32.20
CA SER A 192 -26.29 7.18 -33.52
C SER A 192 -27.81 7.06 -33.44
N ARG A 193 -28.51 8.18 -33.43
CA ARG A 193 -29.94 8.24 -33.74
C ARG A 193 -30.10 8.45 -35.25
N GLU A 194 -29.91 7.38 -36.00
CA GLU A 194 -30.58 7.26 -37.31
C GLU A 194 -31.85 6.45 -37.11
N ALA A 195 -32.97 7.16 -36.94
CA ALA A 195 -34.29 6.61 -37.19
C ALA A 195 -34.88 7.43 -38.34
N SER A 196 -34.59 6.97 -39.56
CA SER A 196 -35.36 7.28 -40.75
C SER A 196 -36.83 6.95 -40.51
N VAL A 197 -37.68 7.96 -40.51
CA VAL A 197 -39.12 7.77 -40.74
C VAL A 197 -39.46 8.51 -42.02
N THR A 198 -39.48 7.72 -43.10
CA THR A 198 -40.09 8.06 -44.37
C THR A 198 -41.41 7.28 -44.43
N ALA A 199 -42.53 7.97 -44.30
CA ALA A 199 -43.85 7.69 -44.91
C ALA A 199 -44.88 8.66 -44.32
#